data_AF-A0AAW4CM89-F1
#
_entry.id   AF-A0AAW4CM89-F1
#
_cell.length_a   1.000
_cell.length_b   1.000
_cell.length_c   1.000
_cell.angle_alpha   90.00
_cell.angle_beta   90.00
_cell.angle_gamma   90.00
#
_symmetry.space_group_name_H-M   'P 1'
#
loop_
_entity.id
_entity.type
_entity.pdbx_description
1 polymer ?
#
loop_
_entity_poly.entity_id
_entity_poly.type
_entity_poly.pdbx_seq_one_letter_code
_entity_poly.pdbx_strand_id
1 'polypeptide(L)'
;PAGGWINDPQRPVRMGDHWTIWALFNPTYPTDGTEWRRWTSTDLVTWQDQGISIPRRTTSFGDIWTGSAVVDVTNTAGFGPGALIALVTMPADNAAGQNQSCALWYSLDEGASFTFHDIVLPNFPGNRQFRDPTIFWHETSGNWIMTLSEEGKIGIYTSPDLKHWTYSSGFLSTVVG
;
A
#
# COMPACT_ATOMS: atom_id res chain seq x y z
N PRO A 1 16.19 10.21 5.13
CA PRO A 1 17.31 9.24 4.96
C PRO A 1 18.62 10.03 4.80
N ALA A 2 19.75 9.45 5.21
CA ALA A 2 21.05 10.08 5.09
C ALA A 2 21.59 10.15 3.63
N GLY A 3 20.89 9.52 2.68
CA GLY A 3 21.16 9.52 1.24
C GLY A 3 20.02 8.85 0.47
N GLY A 4 20.09 8.86 -0.87
CA GLY A 4 19.04 8.33 -1.76
C GLY A 4 17.88 9.30 -1.99
N TRP A 5 16.95 8.91 -2.86
CA TRP A 5 15.76 9.67 -3.23
C TRP A 5 14.53 9.19 -2.47
N ILE A 6 13.66 10.12 -2.07
CA ILE A 6 12.35 9.87 -1.45
C ILE A 6 11.27 10.64 -2.21
N ASN A 7 10.08 10.05 -2.27
CA ASN A 7 8.84 10.72 -2.68
C ASN A 7 7.70 10.39 -1.70
N ASP A 8 6.55 9.97 -2.24
CA ASP A 8 5.29 9.64 -1.61
C ASP A 8 5.44 8.95 -0.25
N PRO A 9 4.92 9.58 0.82
CA PRO A 9 4.72 8.92 2.09
C PRO A 9 3.51 7.98 2.00
N GLN A 10 3.56 6.92 2.80
CA GLN A 10 2.45 6.00 3.02
C GLN A 10 1.74 6.42 4.31
N ARG A 11 0.45 6.09 4.42
CA ARG A 11 -0.36 6.45 5.61
C ARG A 11 0.36 6.09 6.92
N PRO A 12 0.61 7.06 7.83
CA PRO A 12 1.17 6.75 9.14
C PRO A 12 0.25 5.86 9.97
N VAL A 13 0.83 4.90 10.68
CA VAL A 13 0.12 3.98 11.57
C VAL A 13 0.65 4.13 12.98
N ARG A 14 -0.26 4.29 13.95
CA ARG A 14 0.11 4.27 15.37
C ARG A 14 0.10 2.84 15.89
N MET A 15 1.21 2.39 16.47
CA MET A 15 1.37 1.08 17.09
C MET A 15 1.88 1.28 18.52
N GLY A 16 1.06 0.92 19.50
CA GLY A 16 1.36 1.21 20.90
C GLY A 16 1.60 2.70 21.16
N ASP A 17 2.81 3.03 21.60
CA ASP A 17 3.26 4.37 21.97
C ASP A 17 3.98 5.13 20.84
N HIS A 18 4.19 4.51 19.68
CA HIS A 18 4.90 5.13 18.56
C HIS A 18 4.05 5.20 17.29
N TRP A 19 4.45 6.11 16.41
CA TRP A 19 4.00 6.23 15.04
C TRP A 19 5.02 5.59 14.11
N THR A 20 4.53 4.94 13.07
CA THR A 20 5.33 4.38 11.99
C THR A 20 4.88 5.00 10.68
N ILE A 21 5.83 5.45 9.89
CA ILE A 21 5.62 5.94 8.54
C ILE A 21 6.52 5.17 7.58
N TRP A 22 6.01 4.95 6.38
CA TRP A 22 6.82 4.48 5.25
C TRP A 22 6.85 5.57 4.18
N ALA A 23 7.87 5.58 3.35
CA ALA A 23 7.90 6.38 2.13
C ALA A 23 8.60 5.57 1.03
N LEU A 24 8.28 5.87 -0.23
CA LEU A 24 9.07 5.23 -1.28
C LEU A 24 10.48 5.80 -1.27
N PHE A 25 11.41 4.89 -1.51
CA PHE A 25 12.84 5.14 -1.43
C PHE A 25 13.54 4.50 -2.62
N ASN A 26 14.43 5.26 -3.26
CA ASN A 26 15.34 4.74 -4.28
C ASN A 26 16.78 5.17 -3.96
N PRO A 27 17.67 4.24 -3.55
CA PRO A 27 19.06 4.56 -3.24
C PRO A 27 19.91 4.93 -4.48
N THR A 28 19.46 4.60 -5.68
CA THR A 28 20.20 4.72 -6.96
C THR A 28 19.49 5.57 -8.01
N TYR A 29 18.54 6.42 -7.59
CA TYR A 29 17.77 7.30 -8.47
C TYR A 29 18.67 8.11 -9.44
N PRO A 30 18.29 8.29 -10.73
CA PRO A 30 17.01 7.90 -11.35
C PRO A 30 17.00 6.47 -11.91
N THR A 31 18.04 5.69 -11.63
CA THR A 31 18.08 4.27 -12.05
C THR A 31 17.41 3.40 -11.02
N ASP A 32 16.94 2.23 -11.46
CA ASP A 32 16.23 1.28 -10.62
C ASP A 32 14.84 1.78 -10.13
N GLY A 33 14.10 0.93 -9.45
CA GLY A 33 12.78 1.19 -8.91
C GLY A 33 12.79 1.50 -7.42
N THR A 34 11.59 1.59 -6.85
CA THR A 34 11.35 2.05 -5.48
C THR A 34 11.08 0.93 -4.48
N GLU A 35 11.33 1.22 -3.19
CA GLU A 35 11.13 0.34 -2.02
C GLU A 35 10.36 1.10 -0.95
N TRP A 36 9.70 0.43 -0.01
CA TRP A 36 9.19 1.11 1.19
C TRP A 36 10.25 1.12 2.29
N ARG A 37 10.77 2.30 2.62
CA ARG A 37 11.63 2.54 3.78
C ARG A 37 10.81 3.03 4.97
N ARG A 38 11.15 2.58 6.18
CA ARG A 38 10.37 2.81 7.41
C ARG A 38 11.08 3.79 8.35
N TRP A 39 10.28 4.62 9.02
CA TRP A 39 10.70 5.41 10.17
C TRP A 39 9.70 5.28 11.31
N THR A 40 10.18 5.40 12.54
CA THR A 40 9.35 5.44 13.75
C THR A 40 9.56 6.73 14.54
N SER A 41 8.52 7.20 15.23
CA SER A 41 8.56 8.42 16.04
C SER A 41 7.55 8.36 17.17
N THR A 42 7.90 8.90 18.34
CA THR A 42 6.97 9.04 19.48
C THR A 42 6.26 10.40 19.51
N ASP A 43 6.71 11.36 18.71
CA ASP A 43 6.28 12.78 18.76
C ASP A 43 5.86 13.35 17.39
N LEU A 44 5.95 12.57 16.31
CA LEU A 44 5.75 12.97 14.90
C LEU A 44 6.77 14.00 14.37
N VAL A 45 7.79 14.33 15.15
CA VAL A 45 8.80 15.35 14.83
C VAL A 45 10.18 14.72 14.69
N THR A 46 10.57 13.91 15.66
CA THR A 46 11.85 13.21 15.73
C THR A 46 11.67 11.79 15.21
N TRP A 47 12.32 11.47 14.08
CA TRP A 47 12.14 10.20 13.38
C TRP A 47 13.42 9.35 13.42
N GLN A 48 13.26 8.08 13.78
CA GLN A 48 14.32 7.07 13.74
C GLN A 48 14.20 6.24 12.46
N ASP A 49 15.27 6.17 11.68
CA ASP A 49 15.32 5.35 10.46
C ASP A 49 15.42 3.86 10.82
N GLN A 50 14.49 3.07 10.30
CA GLN A 50 14.36 1.65 10.60
C GLN A 50 14.74 0.76 9.40
N GLY A 51 15.22 1.32 8.29
CA GLY A 51 15.59 0.56 7.10
C GLY A 51 14.42 0.20 6.17
N ILE A 52 14.65 -0.75 5.28
CA ILE A 52 13.69 -1.17 4.24
C ILE A 52 12.72 -2.21 4.82
N SER A 53 11.42 -1.97 4.69
CA SER A 53 10.36 -2.90 5.11
C SER A 53 9.81 -3.72 3.95
N ILE A 54 9.63 -3.10 2.78
CA ILE A 54 9.21 -3.79 1.55
C ILE A 54 10.30 -3.59 0.49
N PRO A 55 11.15 -4.60 0.25
CA PRO A 55 12.21 -4.53 -0.74
C PRO A 55 11.67 -4.69 -2.16
N ARG A 56 12.32 -4.05 -3.14
CA ARG A 56 12.02 -4.24 -4.56
C ARG A 56 12.62 -5.55 -5.08
N ARG A 57 12.07 -6.07 -6.18
CA ARG A 57 12.57 -7.28 -6.87
C ARG A 57 12.65 -8.55 -6.01
N THR A 58 11.83 -8.65 -4.97
CA THR A 58 11.63 -9.89 -4.22
C THR A 58 10.44 -10.70 -4.74
N THR A 59 9.73 -10.18 -5.74
CA THR A 59 8.70 -10.89 -6.50
C THR A 59 8.96 -10.75 -8.00
N SER A 60 8.24 -11.53 -8.81
CA SER A 60 8.27 -11.43 -10.27
C SER A 60 7.60 -10.16 -10.83
N PHE A 61 7.04 -9.30 -9.97
CA PHE A 61 6.23 -8.14 -10.37
C PHE A 61 6.99 -6.81 -10.35
N GLY A 62 8.29 -6.83 -9.99
CA GLY A 62 9.16 -5.66 -10.11
C GLY A 62 9.33 -4.89 -8.80
N ASP A 63 9.22 -3.56 -8.88
CA ASP A 63 9.41 -2.64 -7.77
C ASP A 63 8.10 -2.25 -7.07
N ILE A 64 8.21 -1.53 -5.96
CA ILE A 64 7.12 -1.25 -5.01
C ILE A 64 6.74 0.21 -5.08
N TRP A 65 5.50 0.51 -5.44
CA TRP A 65 5.01 1.89 -5.51
C TRP A 65 4.11 2.26 -4.33
N THR A 66 3.44 3.39 -4.43
CA THR A 66 2.60 3.98 -3.38
C THR A 66 1.41 3.10 -3.03
N GLY A 67 0.93 3.26 -1.80
CA GLY A 67 -0.20 2.56 -1.23
C GLY A 67 -0.44 2.98 0.22
N SER A 68 -0.86 2.04 1.06
CA SER A 68 -1.15 2.31 2.47
C SER A 68 -1.13 1.05 3.32
N ALA A 69 -1.02 1.23 4.64
CA ALA A 69 -1.06 0.15 5.61
C ALA A 69 -2.13 0.36 6.69
N VAL A 70 -2.65 -0.75 7.23
CA VAL A 70 -3.58 -0.84 8.36
C VAL A 70 -3.18 -1.97 9.31
N VAL A 71 -3.56 -1.85 10.58
CA VAL A 71 -3.52 -2.96 11.53
C VAL A 71 -4.85 -3.71 11.45
N ASP A 72 -4.81 -4.99 11.09
CA ASP A 72 -5.96 -5.88 11.07
C ASP A 72 -6.18 -6.51 12.45
N VAL A 73 -6.73 -5.72 13.37
CA VAL A 73 -6.88 -6.08 14.79
C VAL A 73 -7.68 -7.37 14.98
N THR A 74 -8.72 -7.58 14.18
CA THR A 74 -9.67 -8.70 14.32
C THR A 74 -9.35 -9.88 13.41
N ASN A 75 -8.19 -9.88 12.74
CA ASN A 75 -7.74 -10.94 11.86
C ASN A 75 -8.71 -11.23 10.70
N THR A 76 -9.30 -10.20 10.12
CA THR A 76 -10.20 -10.34 8.97
C THR A 76 -9.49 -10.94 7.76
N ALA A 77 -8.20 -10.62 7.55
CA ALA A 77 -7.39 -11.14 6.46
C ALA A 77 -6.85 -12.56 6.70
N GLY A 78 -6.83 -13.03 7.96
CA GLY A 78 -6.41 -14.38 8.32
C GLY A 78 -4.90 -14.57 8.53
N PHE A 79 -4.10 -13.49 8.60
CA PHE A 79 -2.65 -13.57 8.82
C PHE A 79 -2.23 -13.57 10.31
N GLY A 80 -3.17 -13.29 11.21
CA GLY A 80 -2.96 -13.18 12.65
C GLY A 80 -3.59 -11.90 13.21
N PRO A 81 -4.19 -11.93 14.42
CA PRO A 81 -4.71 -10.72 15.04
C PRO A 81 -3.63 -9.66 15.23
N GLY A 82 -3.87 -8.45 14.75
CA GLY A 82 -2.91 -7.34 14.81
C GLY A 82 -1.84 -7.37 13.72
N ALA A 83 -1.95 -8.26 12.73
CA ALA A 83 -1.08 -8.22 11.55
C ALA A 83 -1.22 -6.86 10.85
N LEU A 84 -0.09 -6.32 10.38
CA LEU A 84 -0.09 -5.17 9.50
C LEU A 84 -0.34 -5.64 8.08
N ILE A 85 -1.30 -5.04 7.41
CA ILE A 85 -1.61 -5.29 6.00
C ILE A 85 -1.27 -4.04 5.21
N ALA A 86 -0.43 -4.19 4.20
CA ALA A 86 -0.11 -3.15 3.24
C ALA A 86 -0.70 -3.52 1.88
N LEU A 87 -1.45 -2.58 1.29
CA LEU A 87 -1.77 -2.63 -0.13
C LEU A 87 -0.86 -1.67 -0.86
N VAL A 88 -0.23 -2.13 -1.93
CA VAL A 88 0.76 -1.35 -2.70
C VAL A 88 0.49 -1.52 -4.19
N THR A 89 0.81 -0.50 -4.99
CA THR A 89 0.82 -0.67 -6.44
C THR A 89 2.08 -1.36 -6.91
N MET A 90 1.93 -2.33 -7.84
CA MET A 90 3.02 -3.00 -8.53
C MET A 90 2.68 -3.18 -10.02
N PRO A 91 3.66 -3.26 -10.93
CA PRO A 91 3.42 -3.44 -12.37
C PRO A 91 2.52 -4.62 -12.74
N ALA A 92 2.83 -5.81 -12.21
CA ALA A 92 2.03 -7.03 -12.32
C ALA A 92 1.59 -7.46 -13.75
N ASP A 93 2.33 -7.07 -14.79
CA ASP A 93 2.00 -7.36 -16.20
C ASP A 93 1.84 -8.84 -16.54
N ASN A 94 2.42 -9.73 -15.73
CA ASN A 94 2.40 -11.19 -15.87
C ASN A 94 1.35 -11.89 -14.99
N ALA A 95 0.52 -11.18 -14.21
CA ALA A 95 -0.49 -11.75 -13.31
C ALA A 95 -1.94 -11.46 -13.75
N ALA A 96 -2.21 -11.46 -15.05
CA ALA A 96 -3.46 -10.96 -15.66
C ALA A 96 -3.75 -9.45 -15.44
N GLY A 97 -2.91 -8.77 -14.64
CA GLY A 97 -2.85 -7.32 -14.50
C GLY A 97 -2.15 -6.66 -15.69
N GLN A 98 -2.35 -5.35 -15.84
CA GLN A 98 -1.59 -4.51 -16.78
C GLN A 98 -1.11 -3.24 -16.10
N ASN A 99 0.17 -2.91 -16.25
CA ASN A 99 0.86 -1.69 -15.87
C ASN A 99 0.88 -1.33 -14.37
N GLN A 100 -0.26 -1.32 -13.68
CA GLN A 100 -0.41 -0.93 -12.28
C GLN A 100 -1.49 -1.82 -11.66
N SER A 101 -1.17 -2.68 -10.70
CA SER A 101 -2.15 -3.53 -9.98
C SER A 101 -1.94 -3.43 -8.47
N CYS A 102 -2.95 -3.78 -7.70
CA CYS A 102 -2.89 -3.75 -6.25
C CYS A 102 -2.38 -5.09 -5.69
N ALA A 103 -1.26 -5.05 -4.99
CA ALA A 103 -0.65 -6.18 -4.31
C ALA A 103 -0.87 -6.09 -2.80
N LEU A 104 -1.12 -7.23 -2.15
CA LEU A 104 -1.16 -7.35 -0.70
C LEU A 104 0.16 -7.87 -0.16
N TRP A 105 0.63 -7.20 0.87
CA TRP A 105 1.75 -7.61 1.71
C TRP A 105 1.30 -7.63 3.17
N TYR A 106 1.83 -8.53 3.98
CA TYR A 106 1.53 -8.58 5.42
C TYR A 106 2.78 -8.62 6.28
N SER A 107 2.69 -8.10 7.49
CA SER A 107 3.76 -8.13 8.49
C SER A 107 3.22 -8.63 9.83
N LEU A 108 4.03 -9.46 10.48
CA LEU A 108 3.79 -10.01 11.82
C LEU A 108 4.80 -9.49 12.86
N ASP A 109 5.61 -8.50 12.48
CA ASP A 109 6.73 -7.95 13.24
C ASP A 109 6.67 -6.41 13.31
N GLU A 110 5.46 -5.87 13.48
CA GLU A 110 5.20 -4.43 13.57
C GLU A 110 5.74 -3.63 12.36
N GLY A 111 5.73 -4.27 11.19
CA GLY A 111 6.10 -3.67 9.93
C GLY A 111 7.61 -3.56 9.73
N ALA A 112 8.42 -4.25 10.54
CA ALA A 112 9.85 -4.33 10.31
C ALA A 112 10.15 -5.02 8.98
N SER A 113 9.43 -6.08 8.64
CA SER A 113 9.47 -6.74 7.34
C SER A 113 8.09 -7.15 6.86
N PHE A 114 7.86 -7.13 5.55
CA PHE A 114 6.61 -7.61 4.95
C PHE A 114 6.85 -8.82 4.05
N THR A 115 5.87 -9.72 4.07
CA THR A 115 5.80 -10.90 3.20
C THR A 115 4.75 -10.65 2.12
N PHE A 116 5.12 -10.91 0.86
CA PHE A 116 4.18 -10.84 -0.26
C PHE A 116 3.12 -11.93 -0.13
N HIS A 117 1.86 -11.56 -0.34
CA HIS A 117 0.75 -12.51 -0.40
C HIS A 117 0.36 -12.78 -1.85
N ASP A 118 -0.25 -11.80 -2.51
CA ASP A 118 -0.77 -11.93 -3.87
C ASP A 118 -1.11 -10.57 -4.50
N ILE A 119 -1.39 -10.55 -5.79
CA ILE A 119 -2.10 -9.46 -6.47
C ILE A 119 -3.60 -9.61 -6.17
N VAL A 120 -4.12 -8.77 -5.27
CA VAL A 120 -5.49 -8.85 -4.75
C VAL A 120 -6.51 -8.06 -5.57
N LEU A 121 -6.03 -7.12 -6.40
CA LEU A 121 -6.87 -6.46 -7.38
C LEU A 121 -6.03 -6.20 -8.65
N PRO A 122 -6.09 -7.11 -9.64
CA PRO A 122 -5.42 -6.92 -10.92
C PRO A 122 -6.10 -5.81 -11.73
N ASN A 123 -5.30 -5.00 -12.41
CA ASN A 123 -5.83 -4.03 -13.37
C ASN A 123 -6.25 -4.72 -14.68
N PHE A 124 -7.11 -4.06 -15.44
CA PHE A 124 -7.67 -4.56 -16.68
C PHE A 124 -7.15 -3.77 -17.90
N PRO A 125 -7.17 -4.38 -19.09
CA PRO A 125 -6.71 -3.71 -20.31
C PRO A 125 -7.40 -2.37 -20.55
N GLY A 126 -6.62 -1.36 -20.95
CA GLY A 126 -7.12 -0.04 -21.35
C GLY A 126 -7.21 0.98 -20.23
N ASN A 127 -7.05 0.59 -18.96
CA ASN A 127 -6.94 1.55 -17.86
C ASN A 127 -5.47 1.92 -17.59
N ARG A 128 -5.12 3.18 -17.82
CA ARG A 128 -3.74 3.66 -17.68
C ARG A 128 -3.35 3.95 -16.24
N GLN A 129 -4.32 4.32 -15.41
CA GLN A 129 -4.12 4.71 -14.02
C GLN A 129 -4.88 3.73 -13.13
N PHE A 130 -4.19 2.98 -12.29
CA PHE A 130 -4.81 2.02 -11.38
C PHE A 130 -3.90 1.78 -10.17
N ARG A 131 -3.84 2.79 -9.31
CA ARG A 131 -2.76 2.86 -8.32
C ARG A 131 -3.13 3.62 -7.04
N ASP A 132 -2.16 3.63 -6.14
CA ASP A 132 -2.14 4.37 -4.88
C ASP A 132 -3.29 3.95 -3.94
N PRO A 133 -3.45 2.64 -3.66
CA PRO A 133 -4.54 2.13 -2.83
C PRO A 133 -4.45 2.69 -1.41
N THR A 134 -5.46 3.45 -1.00
CA THR A 134 -5.60 3.94 0.38
C THR A 134 -6.69 3.17 1.09
N ILE A 135 -6.34 2.41 2.13
CA ILE A 135 -7.25 1.51 2.86
C ILE A 135 -7.52 1.98 4.28
N PHE A 136 -8.77 1.79 4.72
CA PHE A 136 -9.20 2.03 6.10
C PHE A 136 -10.41 1.19 6.47
N TRP A 137 -10.60 0.93 7.76
CA TRP A 137 -11.81 0.27 8.26
C TRP A 137 -12.94 1.28 8.39
N HIS A 138 -14.13 0.94 7.89
CA HIS A 138 -15.32 1.77 8.02
C HIS A 138 -16.34 1.09 8.95
N GLU A 139 -16.38 1.55 10.20
CA GLU A 139 -17.19 0.97 11.28
C GLU A 139 -18.67 0.83 10.91
N THR A 140 -19.26 1.86 10.31
CA THR A 140 -20.69 1.88 10.00
C THR A 140 -21.10 0.77 9.03
N SER A 141 -20.23 0.43 8.06
CA SER A 141 -20.52 -0.66 7.11
C SER A 141 -19.93 -2.00 7.53
N GLY A 142 -19.07 -2.03 8.57
CA GLY A 142 -18.33 -3.24 8.96
C GLY A 142 -17.48 -3.81 7.82
N ASN A 143 -16.85 -2.94 7.02
CA ASN A 143 -16.04 -3.35 5.86
C ASN A 143 -14.79 -2.49 5.74
N TRP A 144 -13.75 -3.06 5.14
CA TRP A 144 -12.61 -2.30 4.65
C TRP A 144 -13.00 -1.52 3.41
N ILE A 145 -12.57 -0.27 3.35
CA ILE A 145 -12.74 0.61 2.21
C ILE A 145 -11.37 0.85 1.59
N MET A 146 -11.29 0.78 0.27
CA MET A 146 -10.13 1.20 -0.50
C MET A 146 -10.55 2.32 -1.45
N THR A 147 -9.83 3.44 -1.42
CA THR A 147 -9.86 4.42 -2.51
C THR A 147 -8.69 4.17 -3.45
N LEU A 148 -8.93 4.22 -4.75
CA LEU A 148 -7.94 3.94 -5.78
C LEU A 148 -7.96 5.03 -6.86
N SER A 149 -6.79 5.53 -7.25
CA SER A 149 -6.70 6.45 -8.40
C SER A 149 -6.91 5.66 -9.68
N GLU A 150 -7.97 6.00 -10.40
CA GLU A 150 -8.32 5.45 -11.70
C GLU A 150 -8.34 6.56 -12.76
N GLU A 151 -8.27 6.20 -14.04
CA GLU A 151 -8.34 7.20 -15.11
C GLU A 151 -9.68 7.96 -15.03
N GLY A 152 -9.61 9.27 -14.74
CA GLY A 152 -10.77 10.18 -14.65
C GLY A 152 -11.62 10.08 -13.38
N LYS A 153 -11.25 9.24 -12.40
CA LYS A 153 -12.02 9.10 -11.15
C LYS A 153 -11.18 8.60 -9.97
N ILE A 154 -11.73 8.72 -8.77
CA ILE A 154 -11.31 7.92 -7.62
C ILE A 154 -12.31 6.79 -7.45
N GLY A 155 -11.87 5.54 -7.62
CA GLY A 155 -12.66 4.36 -7.32
C GLY A 155 -12.78 4.12 -5.83
N ILE A 156 -13.92 3.59 -5.39
CA ILE A 156 -14.19 3.18 -4.02
C ILE A 156 -14.56 1.70 -4.06
N TYR A 157 -13.77 0.88 -3.36
CA TYR A 157 -13.93 -0.55 -3.25
C TYR A 157 -14.18 -0.95 -1.80
N THR A 158 -14.86 -2.07 -1.62
CA THR A 158 -15.19 -2.65 -0.31
C THR A 158 -14.61 -4.05 -0.21
N SER A 159 -14.15 -4.46 0.97
CA SER A 159 -13.68 -5.81 1.23
C SER A 159 -13.99 -6.26 2.66
N PRO A 160 -14.42 -7.52 2.86
CA PRO A 160 -14.54 -8.08 4.19
C PRO A 160 -13.19 -8.56 4.76
N ASP A 161 -12.17 -8.79 3.93
CA ASP A 161 -10.97 -9.56 4.31
C ASP A 161 -9.65 -9.04 3.71
N LEU A 162 -9.65 -7.82 3.15
CA LEU A 162 -8.52 -7.16 2.49
C LEU A 162 -7.97 -7.87 1.24
N LYS A 163 -8.49 -9.06 0.90
CA LYS A 163 -8.05 -9.88 -0.24
C LYS A 163 -9.06 -9.85 -1.38
N HIS A 164 -10.34 -9.88 -1.07
CA HIS A 164 -11.41 -9.87 -2.06
C HIS A 164 -12.06 -8.49 -2.11
N TRP A 165 -11.81 -7.76 -3.18
CA TRP A 165 -12.30 -6.39 -3.37
C TRP A 165 -13.47 -6.32 -4.34
N THR A 166 -14.53 -5.64 -3.93
CA THR A 166 -15.72 -5.37 -4.76
C THR A 166 -15.82 -3.87 -5.02
N TYR A 167 -15.91 -3.48 -6.29
CA TYR A 167 -16.19 -2.09 -6.65
C TYR A 167 -17.54 -1.66 -6.09
N SER A 168 -17.58 -0.51 -5.41
CA SER A 168 -18.78 0.02 -4.77
C SER A 168 -19.27 1.28 -5.49
N SER A 169 -18.40 2.28 -5.63
CA SER A 169 -18.75 3.56 -6.26
C SER A 169 -17.48 4.29 -6.74
N GLY A 170 -17.63 5.51 -7.23
CA GLY A 170 -16.49 6.34 -7.58
C GLY A 170 -16.83 7.83 -7.53
N PHE A 171 -15.83 8.64 -7.23
CA PHE A 171 -15.92 10.08 -7.32
C PHE A 171 -15.33 10.53 -8.66
N LEU A 172 -16.18 11.06 -9.54
CA LEU A 172 -15.78 11.65 -10.81
C LEU A 172 -15.68 13.16 -10.65
N SER A 173 -14.61 13.74 -11.16
CA SER A 173 -14.50 15.20 -11.29
C SER A 173 -14.44 15.57 -12.76
N THR A 174 -15.35 16.44 -13.19
CA THR A 174 -15.27 17.10 -14.50
C THR A 174 -14.36 18.33 -14.47
N VAL A 175 -13.79 18.67 -13.30
CA VAL A 175 -13.04 19.90 -13.05
C VAL A 175 -11.53 19.65 -13.11
N VAL A 176 -11.07 18.40 -13.22
CA VAL A 176 -9.63 18.10 -13.26
C VAL A 176 -9.32 17.04 -14.33
N GLY A 177 -8.79 17.51 -15.44
CA GLY A 177 -8.12 16.78 -16.52
C GLY A 177 -7.05 17.69 -17.10
#